data_AF-A0A4U3A1D3-F1
#
_entry.id   AF-A0A4U3A1D3-F1
#
_cell.length_a   1.000
_cell.length_b   1.000
_cell.length_c   1.000
_cell.angle_alpha   90.00
_cell.angle_beta   90.00
_cell.angle_gamma   90.00
#
_symmetry.space_group_name_H-M   'P 1'
#
loop_
_entity.id
_entity.type
_entity.pdbx_description
1 polymer ?
#
loop_
_entity_poly.entity_id
_entity_poly.type
_entity_poly.pdbx_seq_one_letter_code
_entity_poly.pdbx_strand_id
1 'polypeptide(L)'
;TPFKISRRVSHEERNKMNIHSIDLHQGEETVNEFYAVSPIDVEEEVMLSTEFEEVTSVLEEKEKSIILHVGEGYTTEEIAMKLEMKKSTVHTRKTRAFLKMNPNYKPMKQKSFFLGKRMVKRNHQLGLV
;
A
#
# COMPACT_ATOMS: atom_id res chain seq x y z
N THR A 1 -22.71 8.48 27.19
CA THR A 1 -21.60 8.62 28.17
C THR A 1 -21.42 10.09 28.49
N PRO A 2 -21.36 10.51 29.77
CA PRO A 2 -21.17 11.93 30.10
C PRO A 2 -19.74 12.36 29.75
N PHE A 3 -19.59 13.40 28.91
CA PHE A 3 -18.29 14.01 28.66
C PHE A 3 -17.92 14.88 29.88
N LYS A 4 -16.67 14.76 30.35
CA LYS A 4 -16.19 15.48 31.54
C LYS A 4 -15.26 16.62 31.12
N ILE A 5 -15.60 17.85 31.52
CA ILE A 5 -14.71 19.01 31.34
C ILE A 5 -13.76 19.11 32.54
N SER A 6 -12.49 19.38 32.26
CA SER A 6 -11.46 19.59 33.29
C SER A 6 -11.76 20.81 34.16
N ARG A 7 -11.43 20.72 35.46
CA ARG A 7 -11.54 21.83 36.42
C ARG A 7 -10.57 22.99 36.14
N ARG A 8 -9.60 22.80 35.25
CA ARG A 8 -8.58 23.81 34.90
C ARG A 8 -9.03 24.80 33.83
N VAL A 9 -10.21 24.60 33.25
CA VAL A 9 -10.76 25.48 32.21
C VAL A 9 -11.50 26.64 32.89
N SER A 10 -11.19 27.87 32.46
CA SER A 10 -11.85 29.08 32.99
C SER A 10 -13.32 29.16 32.57
N HIS A 11 -14.10 30.00 33.25
CA HIS A 11 -15.51 30.18 32.91
C HIS A 11 -15.71 30.77 31.50
N GLU A 12 -14.82 31.68 31.09
CA GLU A 12 -14.85 32.28 29.75
C GLU A 12 -14.58 31.25 28.64
N GLU A 13 -13.58 30.38 28.83
CA GLU A 13 -13.28 29.30 27.90
C GLU A 13 -14.41 28.28 27.85
N ARG A 14 -15.07 28.04 28.99
CA ARG A 14 -16.23 27.16 29.07
C ARG A 14 -17.43 27.70 28.29
N ASN A 15 -17.65 29.00 28.32
CA ASN A 15 -18.74 29.65 27.58
C ASN A 15 -18.45 29.75 26.07
N LYS A 16 -17.19 29.60 25.65
CA LYS A 16 -16.79 29.50 24.23
C LYS A 16 -16.90 28.08 23.66
N MET A 17 -17.12 27.06 24.50
CA MET A 17 -17.31 25.69 24.04
C MET A 17 -18.73 25.50 23.52
N ASN A 18 -18.87 25.44 22.20
CA ASN A 18 -20.12 25.04 21.55
C ASN A 18 -20.17 23.52 21.43
N ILE A 19 -21.05 22.90 22.22
CA ILE A 19 -21.26 21.46 22.22
C ILE A 19 -22.62 21.21 21.60
N HIS A 20 -22.61 20.65 20.40
CA HIS A 20 -23.82 20.24 19.69
C HIS A 20 -23.93 18.72 19.77
N SER A 21 -25.08 18.22 20.21
CA SER A 21 -25.47 16.83 19.93
C SER A 21 -25.79 16.74 18.43
N ILE A 22 -25.27 15.72 17.76
CA ILE A 22 -25.84 15.31 16.47
C ILE A 22 -27.04 14.45 16.84
N ASP A 23 -28.20 15.08 16.99
CA ASP A 23 -29.46 14.35 17.11
C ASP A 23 -29.88 13.91 15.71
N LEU A 24 -29.81 12.61 15.43
CA LEU A 24 -30.40 11.99 14.23
C LEU A 24 -31.93 12.07 14.36
N HIS A 25 -32.52 13.21 14.03
CA HIS A 25 -33.97 13.35 13.98
C HIS A 25 -34.54 12.72 12.70
N GLN A 26 -35.29 11.63 12.88
CA GLN A 26 -36.19 11.10 11.87
C GLN A 26 -37.55 11.80 12.05
N GLY A 27 -37.79 12.86 11.27
CA GLY A 27 -39.04 13.64 11.31
C GLY A 27 -39.02 14.85 10.38
N GLU A 28 -39.56 14.66 9.16
CA GLU A 28 -40.11 15.61 8.17
C GLU A 28 -39.43 16.96 7.81
N GLU A 29 -38.26 17.34 8.31
CA GLU A 29 -37.50 18.47 7.76
C GLU A 29 -36.08 18.07 7.35
N THR A 30 -35.90 17.83 6.05
CA THR A 30 -34.59 17.58 5.44
C THR A 30 -33.81 18.88 5.30
N VAL A 31 -33.17 19.31 6.38
CA VAL A 31 -32.05 20.25 6.28
C VAL A 31 -30.79 19.40 6.03
N ASN A 32 -30.34 19.39 4.79
CA ASN A 32 -29.11 18.73 4.33
C ASN A 32 -27.89 19.39 4.99
N GLU A 33 -27.59 19.06 6.23
CA GLU A 33 -26.36 19.49 6.90
C GLU A 33 -25.39 18.33 7.03
N PHE A 34 -24.49 18.29 6.05
CA PHE A 34 -23.22 17.56 6.02
C PHE A 34 -23.33 16.06 6.32
N TYR A 35 -23.78 15.30 5.33
CA TYR A 35 -23.36 13.92 5.20
C TYR A 35 -21.83 13.88 5.23
N ALA A 36 -21.24 12.98 6.03
CA ALA A 36 -19.84 12.60 5.87
C ALA A 36 -19.71 11.82 4.55
N VAL A 37 -19.85 12.55 3.43
CA VAL A 37 -19.61 12.01 2.10
C VAL A 37 -18.11 11.86 2.02
N SER A 38 -17.67 10.60 1.95
CA SER A 38 -16.28 10.32 1.63
C SER A 38 -15.94 11.00 0.31
N PRO A 39 -14.83 11.75 0.21
CA PRO A 39 -14.39 12.31 -1.07
C PRO A 39 -13.94 11.22 -2.06
N ILE A 40 -13.97 9.95 -1.65
CA ILE A 40 -13.63 8.80 -2.47
C ILE A 40 -14.69 8.64 -3.56
N ASP A 41 -14.25 8.74 -4.81
CA ASP A 41 -15.04 8.33 -5.95
C ASP A 41 -15.11 6.80 -5.99
N VAL A 42 -16.27 6.27 -5.61
CA VAL A 42 -16.52 4.83 -5.53
C VAL A 42 -16.46 4.19 -6.92
N GLU A 43 -16.83 4.91 -7.98
CA GLU A 43 -16.80 4.36 -9.33
C GLU A 43 -15.35 4.20 -9.81
N GLU A 44 -14.50 5.19 -9.58
CA GLU A 44 -13.07 5.13 -9.89
C GLU A 44 -12.37 4.00 -9.12
N GLU A 45 -12.64 3.85 -7.83
CA GLU A 45 -12.06 2.79 -7.00
C GLU A 45 -12.47 1.39 -7.51
N VAL A 46 -13.73 1.21 -7.88
CA VAL A 46 -14.23 -0.07 -8.42
C VAL A 46 -13.56 -0.38 -9.76
N MET A 47 -13.39 0.60 -10.65
CA MET A 47 -12.67 0.38 -11.92
C MET A 47 -11.22 -0.03 -11.68
N LEU A 48 -10.49 0.68 -10.80
CA LEU A 48 -9.11 0.35 -10.45
C LEU A 48 -8.97 -1.05 -9.83
N SER A 49 -9.93 -1.44 -8.98
CA SER A 49 -9.94 -2.77 -8.36
C SER A 49 -10.12 -3.89 -9.40
N THR A 50 -10.95 -3.63 -10.42
CA THR A 50 -11.21 -4.58 -11.51
C THR A 50 -9.99 -4.72 -12.40
N GLU A 51 -9.39 -3.60 -12.82
CA GLU A 51 -8.14 -3.60 -13.59
C GLU A 51 -7.00 -4.32 -12.84
N PHE A 52 -6.89 -4.08 -11.52
CA PHE A 52 -5.89 -4.76 -10.70
C PHE A 52 -6.10 -6.29 -10.66
N GLU A 53 -7.34 -6.75 -10.51
CA GLU A 53 -7.63 -8.19 -10.51
C GLU A 53 -7.37 -8.81 -11.88
N GLU A 54 -7.71 -8.13 -12.97
CA GLU A 54 -7.43 -8.59 -14.34
C GLU A 54 -5.92 -8.77 -14.57
N VAL A 55 -5.11 -7.78 -14.21
CA VAL A 55 -3.65 -7.84 -14.40
C VAL A 55 -3.00 -8.89 -13.48
N THR A 56 -3.51 -9.06 -12.27
CA THR A 56 -2.95 -10.01 -11.31
C THR A 56 -3.47 -11.43 -11.48
N SER A 57 -4.52 -11.66 -12.26
CA SER A 57 -5.11 -12.99 -12.52
C SER A 57 -4.10 -14.05 -13.01
N VAL A 58 -3.02 -13.62 -13.67
CA VAL A 58 -1.96 -14.49 -14.21
C VAL A 58 -0.98 -14.98 -13.12
N LEU A 59 -1.05 -14.43 -11.91
CA LEU A 59 -0.12 -14.70 -10.82
C LEU A 59 -0.59 -15.85 -9.91
N GLU A 60 0.37 -16.59 -9.35
CA GLU A 60 0.10 -17.53 -8.25
C GLU A 60 -0.31 -16.76 -6.99
N GLU A 61 -1.10 -17.36 -6.09
CA GLU A 61 -1.55 -16.73 -4.84
C GLU A 61 -0.40 -16.12 -4.02
N LYS A 62 0.72 -16.84 -3.92
CA LYS A 62 1.92 -16.36 -3.22
C LYS A 62 2.59 -15.18 -3.93
N GLU A 63 2.51 -15.12 -5.26
CA GLU A 63 3.00 -13.99 -6.04
C GLU A 63 2.08 -12.78 -5.88
N LYS A 64 0.75 -12.97 -5.92
CA LYS A 64 -0.26 -11.93 -5.63
C LYS A 64 -0.01 -11.31 -4.26
N SER A 65 0.16 -12.14 -3.23
CA SER A 65 0.43 -11.69 -1.87
C SER A 65 1.71 -10.83 -1.79
N ILE A 66 2.80 -11.25 -2.45
CA ILE A 66 4.04 -10.46 -2.48
C ILE A 66 3.83 -9.09 -3.16
N ILE A 67 3.12 -9.03 -4.29
CA ILE A 67 2.88 -7.78 -5.02
C ILE A 67 1.99 -6.83 -4.21
N LEU A 68 0.98 -7.36 -3.53
CA LEU A 68 0.11 -6.57 -2.64
C LEU A 68 0.91 -5.86 -1.55
N HIS A 69 1.76 -6.60 -0.83
CA HIS A 69 2.59 -6.01 0.24
C HIS A 69 3.61 -5.01 -0.29
N VAL A 70 4.09 -5.20 -1.53
CA VAL A 70 4.94 -4.18 -2.18
C VAL A 70 4.15 -2.91 -2.45
N GLY A 71 2.88 -3.00 -2.88
CA GLY A 71 1.98 -1.87 -3.07
C GLY A 71 1.66 -1.12 -1.77
N GLU A 72 1.54 -1.86 -0.67
CA GLU A 72 1.38 -1.32 0.69
C GLU A 72 2.66 -0.63 1.23
N GLY A 73 3.80 -0.75 0.53
CA GLY A 73 5.07 -0.11 0.90
C GLY A 73 6.00 -0.94 1.76
N TYR A 74 5.73 -2.23 1.96
CA TYR A 74 6.60 -3.11 2.75
C TYR A 74 7.94 -3.35 2.05
N THR A 75 9.00 -3.42 2.86
CA THR A 75 10.33 -3.81 2.41
C THR A 75 10.38 -5.31 2.11
N THR A 76 11.35 -5.73 1.28
CA THR A 76 11.54 -7.15 0.96
C THR A 76 11.86 -8.00 2.20
N GLU A 77 12.42 -7.40 3.26
CA GLU A 77 12.71 -8.07 4.53
C GLU A 77 11.46 -8.28 5.37
N GLU A 78 10.59 -7.27 5.47
CA GLU A 78 9.32 -7.40 6.18
C GLU A 78 8.40 -8.41 5.49
N ILE A 79 8.36 -8.41 4.15
CA ILE A 79 7.61 -9.41 3.37
C ILE A 79 8.16 -10.81 3.60
N ALA A 80 9.49 -10.96 3.61
CA ALA A 80 10.15 -12.23 3.88
C ALA A 80 9.78 -12.79 5.26
N MET A 81 9.77 -11.92 6.27
CA MET A 81 9.37 -12.27 7.63
C MET A 81 7.87 -12.60 7.72
N LYS A 82 6.99 -11.79 7.13
CA LYS A 82 5.54 -11.97 7.18
C LYS A 82 5.05 -13.23 6.45
N LEU A 83 5.74 -13.61 5.36
CA LEU A 83 5.42 -14.80 4.57
C LEU A 83 6.33 -16.00 4.90
N GLU A 84 7.08 -15.94 5.99
CA GLU A 84 7.99 -16.98 6.49
C GLU A 84 8.91 -17.56 5.40
N MET A 85 9.48 -16.71 4.57
CA MET A 85 10.32 -17.10 3.45
C MET A 85 11.63 -16.34 3.39
N LYS A 86 12.62 -16.89 2.69
CA LYS A 86 13.92 -16.23 2.52
C LYS A 86 13.77 -14.98 1.64
N LYS A 87 14.53 -13.93 1.97
CA LYS A 87 14.63 -12.68 1.17
C LYS A 87 14.93 -12.94 -0.32
N SER A 88 15.78 -13.91 -0.62
CA SER A 88 16.10 -14.32 -2.00
C SER A 88 14.91 -14.91 -2.74
N THR A 89 14.08 -15.69 -2.03
CA THR A 89 12.85 -16.27 -2.56
C THR A 89 11.83 -15.17 -2.88
N VAL A 90 11.64 -14.20 -1.98
CA VAL A 90 10.78 -13.03 -2.23
C VAL A 90 11.24 -12.29 -3.48
N HIS A 91 12.54 -11.99 -3.57
CA HIS A 91 13.09 -11.26 -4.71
C HIS A 91 12.87 -11.98 -6.05
N THR A 92 13.06 -13.30 -6.06
CA THR A 92 12.87 -14.14 -7.25
C THR A 92 11.40 -14.19 -7.66
N ARG A 93 10.48 -14.42 -6.70
CA ARG A 93 9.04 -14.45 -6.94
C ARG A 93 8.52 -13.08 -7.39
N LYS A 94 8.98 -11.99 -6.78
CA LYS A 94 8.65 -10.61 -7.19
C LYS A 94 9.04 -10.36 -8.65
N THR A 95 10.27 -10.71 -9.02
CA THR A 95 10.76 -10.52 -10.40
C THR A 95 9.96 -11.38 -11.39
N ARG A 96 9.64 -12.62 -11.03
CA ARG A 96 8.82 -13.50 -11.86
C ARG A 96 7.41 -12.93 -12.05
N ALA A 97 6.78 -12.47 -10.97
CA ALA A 97 5.46 -11.85 -11.01
C ALA A 97 5.46 -10.62 -11.92
N PHE A 98 6.46 -9.76 -11.80
CA PHE A 98 6.63 -8.59 -12.67
C PHE A 98 6.69 -8.96 -14.15
N LEU A 99 7.45 -10.00 -14.51
CA LEU A 99 7.56 -10.47 -15.90
C LEU A 99 6.28 -11.12 -16.42
N LYS A 100 5.52 -11.82 -15.56
CA LYS A 100 4.22 -12.39 -15.92
C LYS A 100 3.18 -11.31 -16.22
N MET A 101 3.13 -10.28 -15.38
CA MET A 101 2.23 -9.12 -15.59
C MET A 101 2.65 -8.29 -16.80
N ASN A 102 3.94 -8.28 -17.15
CA ASN A 102 4.50 -7.46 -18.23
C ASN A 102 5.21 -8.34 -19.29
N PRO A 103 4.47 -9.13 -20.08
CA PRO A 103 5.07 -10.09 -21.01
C PRO A 103 5.91 -9.43 -22.11
N ASN A 104 5.60 -8.18 -22.46
CA ASN A 104 6.33 -7.40 -23.47
C ASN A 104 7.50 -6.58 -22.89
N TYR A 105 7.85 -6.78 -21.62
CA TYR A 105 8.93 -6.04 -20.98
C TYR A 105 10.29 -6.34 -21.64
N LYS A 106 10.89 -5.30 -22.23
CA LYS A 106 12.26 -5.35 -22.75
C LYS A 106 13.17 -4.71 -21.72
N PRO A 107 14.12 -5.45 -21.10
CA PRO A 107 15.02 -4.86 -20.14
C PRO A 107 15.81 -3.74 -20.83
N MET A 108 15.70 -2.53 -20.30
CA MET A 108 16.62 -1.47 -20.69
C MET A 108 18.03 -1.97 -20.37
N LYS A 109 18.91 -2.06 -21.38
CA LYS A 109 20.31 -2.49 -21.23
C LYS A 109 21.16 -1.54 -20.37
N GLN A 110 20.52 -0.63 -19.64
CA GLN A 110 21.15 0.13 -18.58
C GLN A 110 21.48 -0.85 -17.46
N LYS A 111 22.76 -1.21 -17.39
CA LYS A 111 23.35 -1.88 -16.23
C LYS A 111 23.34 -0.87 -15.06
N SER A 112 22.14 -0.51 -14.57
CA SER A 112 21.88 0.21 -13.32
C SER A 112 22.71 1.47 -13.08
N PHE A 113 22.07 2.64 -13.06
CA PHE A 113 22.70 3.91 -12.67
C PHE A 113 23.46 3.85 -11.33
N PHE A 114 23.05 2.95 -10.43
CA PHE A 114 23.60 2.79 -9.08
C PHE A 114 24.59 1.63 -8.92
N LEU A 115 24.91 0.88 -9.98
CA LEU A 115 25.89 -0.19 -9.91
C LEU A 115 27.21 0.34 -10.45
N GLY A 116 27.96 0.99 -9.56
CA GLY A 116 29.39 1.21 -9.78
C GLY A 116 30.01 -0.08 -10.32
N LYS A 117 30.92 0.07 -11.30
CA LYS A 117 31.59 -1.00 -12.06
C LYS A 117 31.74 -2.28 -11.21
N ARG A 118 30.87 -3.27 -11.37
CA ARG A 118 31.09 -4.59 -10.75
C ARG A 118 32.41 -5.11 -11.33
N MET A 119 33.46 -5.18 -10.52
CA MET A 119 34.65 -5.94 -10.88
C MET A 119 34.20 -7.38 -11.13
N VAL A 120 34.36 -7.85 -12.36
CA VAL A 120 34.23 -9.26 -12.70
C VAL A 120 35.32 -9.97 -11.89
N LYS A 121 34.96 -10.60 -10.78
CA LYS A 121 35.86 -11.53 -10.09
C LYS A 121 36.06 -12.71 -11.03
N ARG A 122 37.21 -12.75 -11.70
CA ARG A 122 37.63 -13.93 -12.47
C ARG A 122 37.72 -15.11 -11.50
N ASN A 123 37.15 -16.25 -11.88
CA ASN A 123 37.35 -17.50 -11.16
C ASN A 123 38.84 -17.84 -11.22
N HIS A 124 39.54 -17.86 -10.07
CA HIS A 124 40.94 -18.31 -9.97
C HIS A 124 41.11 -19.80 -10.33
N GLN A 125 40.01 -20.55 -10.53
CA GLN A 125 40.02 -21.99 -10.81
C GLN A 125 39.95 -22.36 -12.29
N LEU A 126 39.92 -21.40 -13.23
CA LEU A 126 40.14 -21.70 -14.65
C LEU A 126 41.62 -21.53 -14.97
N GLY A 127 42.43 -22.46 -14.46
CA GLY A 127 43.75 -22.74 -15.02
C GLY A 127 43.58 -23.65 -16.24
N LEU A 128 44.21 -23.30 -17.36
CA LEU A 128 44.50 -24.20 -18.46
C LEU A 128 45.92 -23.88 -18.94
N VAL A 129 46.83 -24.81 -18.58
CA VAL A 129 48.13 -25.20 -19.16
C VAL A 129 48.98 -24.10 -19.78
#